data_AF-A0A8S2E2Z7-F1
#
_entry.id   AF-A0A8S2E2Z7-F1
#
_cell.length_a   1.000
_cell.length_b   1.000
_cell.length_c   1.000
_cell.angle_alpha   90.00
_cell.angle_beta   90.00
_cell.angle_gamma   90.00
#
_symmetry.space_group_name_H-M   'P 1'
#
loop_
_entity.id
_entity.type
_entity.pdbx_description
1 polymer ?
#
loop_
_entity_poly.entity_id
_entity_poly.type
_entity_poly.pdbx_seq_one_letter_code
_entity_poly.pdbx_strand_id
1 'polypeptide(L)'
;VVRRFLVWPSELIWPGILPSIALFRTLHEQSSFNRHFQFFQMTRLNFFIIVAACQTIYYWLPGYIMPILTAFSFICVIKPKNIILSQLTGVNSLGMGSLIIDWNVITSWLLTPIVVPRYALFNMLFGFLIVIWILTPILYYTNIWNSKLFPVANTNLYTLNGVRYNMTAILDKNFRLNKTAYEQYGPIHMTASAALSYGCLFALLTSLVIHTILYHGKDILRHFRMSLFHRDNDIHCKLMAEYPEVPEWWYTILFIISFIAACIVCYLAKFMSWYYLFLVIPIAFIYILPAGIVVANTNQFIDTNILIDFIGGILLLGNPIGFATFKAYDFMTHYQTLNLLLYLKLSHYMKIPPRAMFLTIIIGTIFCSVCSYSIANYLFTTIPNICTNVNQKWSCAQTHYSFSLAILWGAIGPTKIFGKNGLYSSLLWFFLIGGIVPVLFWMATQKYPKIKWFKYVHFPLMCYVAALVPVSVPAGIILSWLIIGFIFNSIIRRWW
;
A
#
# COMPACT_ATOMS: atom_id res chain seq x y z
N VAL A 1 -13.29 -13.17 -13.64
CA VAL A 1 -14.09 -13.32 -12.40
C VAL A 1 -14.41 -12.00 -11.70
N VAL A 2 -13.43 -11.23 -11.18
CA VAL A 2 -13.72 -10.07 -10.29
C VAL A 2 -14.25 -8.81 -11.02
N ARG A 3 -14.03 -8.70 -12.34
CA ARG A 3 -14.49 -7.58 -13.19
C ARG A 3 -15.96 -7.21 -12.98
N ARG A 4 -16.84 -8.20 -12.82
CA ARG A 4 -18.29 -7.97 -12.63
C ARG A 4 -18.63 -7.22 -11.34
N PHE A 5 -17.80 -7.36 -10.31
CA PHE A 5 -18.03 -6.75 -9.01
C PHE A 5 -17.37 -5.38 -8.88
N LEU A 6 -16.29 -5.14 -9.64
CA LEU A 6 -15.44 -3.97 -9.43
C LEU A 6 -15.43 -2.98 -10.59
N VAL A 7 -15.78 -3.40 -11.81
CA VAL A 7 -15.72 -2.54 -13.00
C VAL A 7 -17.11 -2.11 -13.46
N TRP A 8 -18.06 -3.05 -13.53
CA TRP A 8 -19.42 -2.75 -14.04
C TRP A 8 -20.27 -1.88 -13.11
N PRO A 9 -20.23 -2.05 -11.77
CA PRO A 9 -21.04 -1.23 -10.88
C PRO A 9 -20.68 0.25 -11.01
N SER A 10 -21.71 1.09 -11.15
CA SER A 10 -21.58 2.54 -11.25
C SER A 10 -21.20 3.19 -9.90
N GLU A 11 -21.53 2.53 -8.79
CA GLU A 11 -21.19 2.96 -7.43
C GLU A 11 -19.68 3.03 -7.19
N LEU A 12 -18.90 2.20 -7.90
CA LEU A 12 -17.45 2.09 -7.78
C LEU A 12 -16.76 2.99 -8.81
N ILE A 13 -16.31 4.16 -8.36
CA ILE A 13 -15.85 5.25 -9.24
C ILE A 13 -14.38 5.10 -9.67
N TRP A 14 -13.54 4.49 -8.82
CA TRP A 14 -12.08 4.46 -8.99
C TRP A 14 -11.46 5.86 -9.14
N PRO A 15 -11.35 6.66 -8.07
CA PRO A 15 -10.91 8.05 -8.16
C PRO A 15 -9.53 8.25 -8.81
N GLY A 16 -8.62 7.27 -8.69
CA GLY A 16 -7.25 7.37 -9.21
C GLY A 16 -7.13 7.53 -10.72
N ILE A 17 -8.11 7.07 -11.51
CA ILE A 17 -8.09 7.21 -12.97
C ILE A 17 -8.74 8.49 -13.47
N LEU A 18 -9.50 9.19 -12.63
CA LEU A 18 -10.22 10.40 -13.02
C LEU A 18 -9.29 11.52 -13.54
N PRO A 19 -8.12 11.79 -12.94
CA PRO A 19 -7.19 12.79 -13.47
C PRO A 19 -6.67 12.43 -14.87
N SER A 20 -6.33 11.15 -15.10
CA SER A 20 -5.88 10.68 -16.41
C SER A 20 -6.99 10.81 -17.46
N ILE A 21 -8.23 10.47 -17.10
CA ILE A 21 -9.40 10.66 -17.98
C ILE A 21 -9.60 12.14 -18.30
N ALA A 22 -9.50 13.01 -17.30
CA ALA A 22 -9.63 14.45 -17.50
C ALA A 22 -8.55 14.97 -18.46
N LEU A 23 -7.29 14.54 -18.28
CA LEU A 23 -6.19 14.89 -19.18
C LEU A 23 -6.44 14.41 -20.61
N PHE A 24 -6.77 13.13 -20.81
CA PHE A 24 -7.03 12.58 -22.14
C PHE A 24 -8.21 13.28 -22.83
N ARG A 25 -9.29 13.59 -22.10
CA ARG A 25 -10.40 14.38 -22.64
C ARG A 25 -9.98 15.79 -23.02
N THR A 26 -9.17 16.48 -22.19
CA THR A 26 -8.70 17.83 -22.54
C THR A 26 -7.88 17.86 -23.81
N LEU A 27 -7.07 16.84 -24.07
CA LEU A 27 -6.24 16.73 -25.27
C LEU A 27 -7.03 16.34 -26.53
N HIS A 28 -8.12 15.59 -26.38
CA HIS A 28 -8.85 14.99 -27.51
C HIS A 28 -10.14 15.74 -27.88
N GLU A 29 -10.81 16.37 -26.92
CA GLU A 29 -12.12 16.99 -27.13
C GLU A 29 -11.95 18.41 -27.71
N GLN A 30 -12.33 18.64 -28.98
CA GLN A 30 -12.21 19.95 -29.64
C GLN A 30 -12.97 21.08 -28.90
N SER A 31 -14.02 20.76 -28.14
CA SER A 31 -14.77 21.72 -27.34
C SER A 31 -14.01 22.23 -26.09
N SER A 32 -12.86 21.62 -25.75
CA SER A 32 -11.97 22.08 -24.67
C SER A 32 -11.19 23.34 -25.04
N PHE A 33 -11.05 23.62 -26.35
CA PHE A 33 -10.44 24.84 -26.89
C PHE A 33 -11.34 26.06 -26.76
N ASN A 34 -12.67 25.89 -26.78
CA ASN A 34 -13.64 26.99 -26.70
C ASN A 34 -14.26 27.16 -25.31
N ARG A 35 -14.15 26.16 -24.42
CA ARG A 35 -14.62 26.27 -23.03
C ARG A 35 -13.61 27.02 -22.17
N HIS A 36 -13.96 28.27 -21.89
CA HIS A 36 -13.23 29.13 -20.98
C HIS A 36 -13.38 28.61 -19.54
N PHE A 37 -12.27 28.55 -18.81
CA PHE A 37 -12.30 28.31 -17.38
C PHE A 37 -12.94 29.53 -16.69
N GLN A 38 -14.04 29.32 -15.97
CA GLN A 38 -14.93 30.38 -15.46
C GLN A 38 -14.20 31.51 -14.71
N PHE A 39 -13.07 31.22 -14.07
CA PHE A 39 -12.33 32.18 -13.26
C PHE A 39 -11.23 32.95 -14.00
N PHE A 40 -10.59 32.33 -15.00
CA PHE A 40 -9.41 32.92 -15.66
C PHE A 40 -9.63 33.28 -17.12
N GLN A 41 -10.81 33.00 -17.71
CA GLN A 41 -11.05 33.14 -19.15
C GLN A 41 -9.98 32.43 -20.02
N MET A 42 -9.35 31.38 -19.50
CA MET A 42 -8.31 30.61 -20.21
C MET A 42 -8.86 29.27 -20.66
N THR A 43 -8.31 28.73 -21.77
CA THR A 43 -8.60 27.36 -22.21
C THR A 43 -7.97 26.34 -21.24
N ARG A 44 -8.56 25.14 -21.16
CA ARG A 44 -8.05 24.08 -20.27
C ARG A 44 -6.61 23.67 -20.61
N LEU A 45 -6.24 23.70 -21.89
CA LEU A 45 -4.90 23.37 -22.37
C LEU A 45 -3.87 24.42 -21.93
N ASN A 46 -4.21 25.72 -22.02
CA ASN A 46 -3.31 26.80 -21.59
C ASN A 46 -3.04 26.72 -20.08
N PHE A 47 -4.08 26.44 -19.29
CA PHE A 47 -3.92 26.20 -17.85
C PHE A 47 -2.98 25.01 -17.58
N PHE A 48 -3.15 23.90 -18.29
CA PHE A 48 -2.28 22.72 -18.16
C PHE A 48 -0.81 23.06 -18.46
N ILE A 49 -0.53 23.78 -19.54
CA ILE A 49 0.83 24.16 -19.94
C ILE A 49 1.47 25.08 -18.90
N ILE A 50 0.73 26.06 -18.39
CA ILE A 50 1.23 26.98 -17.35
C ILE A 50 1.57 26.23 -16.08
N VAL A 51 0.67 25.36 -15.60
CA VAL A 51 0.92 24.56 -14.40
C VAL A 51 2.11 23.61 -14.60
N ALA A 52 2.25 23.00 -15.78
CA ALA A 52 3.40 22.15 -16.11
C ALA A 52 4.73 22.94 -16.09
N ALA A 53 4.74 24.15 -16.66
CA ALA A 53 5.91 25.03 -16.64
C ALA A 53 6.25 25.48 -15.21
N CYS A 54 5.26 25.93 -14.44
CA CYS A 54 5.43 26.29 -13.03
C CYS A 54 5.95 25.12 -12.19
N GLN A 55 5.40 23.91 -12.37
CA GLN A 55 5.87 22.71 -11.66
C GLN A 55 7.30 22.33 -12.06
N THR A 56 7.66 22.50 -13.33
CA THR A 56 9.03 22.24 -13.81
C THR A 56 10.02 23.20 -13.15
N ILE A 57 9.69 24.49 -13.06
CA ILE A 57 10.53 25.48 -12.38
C ILE A 57 10.56 25.20 -10.87
N TYR A 58 9.41 24.89 -10.26
CA TYR A 58 9.31 24.59 -8.84
C TYR A 58 10.18 23.40 -8.45
N TYR A 59 10.31 22.38 -9.29
CA TYR A 59 11.13 21.19 -8.99
C TYR A 59 12.60 21.50 -8.68
N TRP A 60 13.18 22.53 -9.30
CA TRP A 60 14.56 22.95 -9.01
C TRP A 60 14.72 23.50 -7.58
N LEU A 61 13.64 24.03 -7.00
CA LEU A 61 13.66 24.65 -5.68
C LEU A 61 13.94 23.62 -4.56
N PRO A 62 13.11 22.57 -4.33
CA PRO A 62 13.44 21.56 -3.34
C PRO A 62 14.56 20.62 -3.81
N GLY A 63 14.73 20.41 -5.11
CA GLY A 63 15.70 19.46 -5.64
C GLY A 63 17.16 19.92 -5.60
N TYR A 64 17.43 21.22 -5.75
CA TYR A 64 18.80 21.74 -5.87
C TYR A 64 19.04 23.01 -5.05
N ILE A 65 18.14 23.99 -5.10
CA ILE A 65 18.38 25.32 -4.51
C ILE A 65 18.22 25.29 -2.98
N MET A 66 17.15 24.66 -2.48
CA MET A 66 16.77 24.64 -1.07
C MET A 66 16.27 23.25 -0.64
N PRO A 67 17.19 22.28 -0.46
CA PRO A 67 16.85 20.91 -0.06
C PRO A 67 16.09 20.80 1.28
N ILE A 68 16.14 21.81 2.14
CA ILE A 68 15.42 21.81 3.42
C ILE A 68 13.88 21.73 3.23
N LEU A 69 13.36 22.11 2.06
CA LEU A 69 11.93 22.00 1.71
C LEU A 69 11.44 20.54 1.57
N THR A 70 12.36 19.60 1.35
CA THR A 70 12.05 18.17 1.27
C THR A 70 11.68 17.58 2.62
N ALA A 71 12.13 18.20 3.73
CA ALA A 71 11.93 17.71 5.08
C ALA A 71 12.08 18.86 6.09
N PHE A 72 11.02 19.65 6.30
CA PHE A 72 11.03 20.74 7.27
C PHE A 72 10.24 20.39 8.53
N SER A 73 10.91 20.36 9.68
CA SER A 73 10.25 20.25 10.98
C SER A 73 10.48 21.53 11.77
N PHE A 74 9.45 22.40 11.78
CA PHE A 74 9.52 23.72 12.41
C PHE A 74 9.94 23.63 13.88
N ILE A 75 9.41 22.64 14.60
CA ILE A 75 9.64 22.49 16.04
C ILE A 75 11.05 21.95 16.32
N CYS A 76 11.59 21.06 15.48
CA CYS A 76 12.98 20.58 15.63
C CYS A 76 14.01 21.70 15.46
N VAL A 77 13.74 22.71 14.61
CA VAL A 77 14.65 23.84 14.38
C VAL A 77 14.78 24.73 15.62
N ILE A 78 13.71 24.87 16.41
CA ILE A 78 13.71 25.72 17.62
C ILE A 78 14.71 25.21 18.66
N LYS A 79 14.81 23.89 18.85
CA LYS A 79 15.73 23.28 19.82
C LYS A 79 16.32 21.96 19.32
N PRO A 80 17.34 22.01 18.44
CA PRO A 80 17.83 20.82 17.73
C PRO A 80 18.50 19.77 18.64
N LYS A 81 19.00 20.17 19.81
CA LYS A 81 19.69 19.27 20.76
C LYS A 81 18.75 18.52 21.70
N ASN A 82 17.43 18.80 21.68
CA ASN A 82 16.49 18.12 22.58
C ASN A 82 16.04 16.78 21.99
N ILE A 83 16.42 15.69 22.65
CA ILE A 83 16.11 14.31 22.22
C ILE A 83 14.61 14.07 22.16
N ILE A 84 13.85 14.51 23.18
CA ILE A 84 12.39 14.30 23.24
C ILE A 84 11.71 15.04 22.08
N LEU A 85 12.17 16.26 21.79
CA LEU A 85 11.63 17.04 20.68
C LEU A 85 11.89 16.34 19.35
N SER A 86 13.12 15.89 19.12
CA SER A 86 13.50 15.15 17.91
C SER A 86 12.71 13.84 17.73
N GLN A 87 12.39 13.15 18.83
CA GLN A 87 11.56 11.95 18.82
C GLN A 87 10.10 12.23 18.44
N LEU A 88 9.51 13.33 18.94
CA LEU A 88 8.12 13.67 18.66
C LEU A 88 7.94 14.34 17.29
N THR A 89 8.81 15.29 16.95
CA THR A 89 8.60 16.19 15.81
C THR A 89 9.49 15.88 14.62
N GLY A 90 10.43 14.94 14.75
CA GLY A 90 11.30 14.51 13.66
C GLY A 90 10.54 13.87 12.50
N VAL A 91 10.96 14.17 11.26
CA VAL A 91 10.34 13.65 10.02
C VAL A 91 10.36 12.13 9.96
N ASN A 92 11.51 11.54 10.33
CA ASN A 92 11.72 10.09 10.40
C ASN A 92 11.27 9.48 11.75
N SER A 93 10.73 10.30 12.65
CA SER A 93 10.21 9.88 13.96
C SER A 93 8.67 9.87 13.91
N LEU A 94 7.98 10.59 14.82
CA LEU A 94 6.50 10.64 14.85
C LEU A 94 5.90 11.79 14.01
N GLY A 95 6.73 12.65 13.42
CA GLY A 95 6.30 13.66 12.44
C GLY A 95 5.36 14.74 12.99
N MET A 96 5.29 14.96 14.32
CA MET A 96 4.43 16.00 14.88
C MET A 96 4.90 17.39 14.42
N GLY A 97 4.08 18.10 13.64
CA GLY A 97 4.42 19.43 13.14
C GLY A 97 5.51 19.47 12.07
N SER A 98 5.86 18.34 11.45
CA SER A 98 6.70 18.32 10.26
C SER A 98 5.86 18.52 9.00
N LEU A 99 6.29 19.46 8.15
CA LEU A 99 5.65 19.77 6.88
C LEU A 99 6.66 19.60 5.75
N ILE A 100 6.23 18.92 4.71
CA ILE A 100 7.01 18.71 3.49
C ILE A 100 6.31 19.45 2.38
N ILE A 101 7.09 20.24 1.63
CA ILE A 101 6.56 21.09 0.57
C ILE A 101 7.02 20.57 -0.81
N ASP A 102 7.90 19.56 -0.85
CA ASP A 102 8.26 18.87 -2.08
C ASP A 102 7.17 17.87 -2.50
N TRP A 103 6.51 18.18 -3.62
CA TRP A 103 5.45 17.36 -4.20
C TRP A 103 5.91 15.95 -4.55
N ASN A 104 7.17 15.76 -4.98
CA ASN A 104 7.68 14.43 -5.32
C ASN A 104 7.86 13.58 -4.07
N VAL A 105 8.34 14.17 -2.98
CA VAL A 105 8.44 13.47 -1.69
C VAL A 105 7.05 13.13 -1.16
N ILE A 106 6.08 14.06 -1.25
CA ILE A 106 4.69 13.82 -0.81
C ILE A 106 4.04 12.67 -1.57
N THR A 107 4.21 12.62 -2.89
CA THR A 107 3.53 11.64 -3.76
C THR A 107 4.27 10.32 -3.93
N SER A 108 5.54 10.25 -3.50
CA SER A 108 6.41 9.08 -3.71
C SER A 108 5.89 7.77 -3.11
N TRP A 109 5.11 7.82 -2.02
CA TRP A 109 4.67 6.61 -1.28
C TRP A 109 3.17 6.29 -1.40
N LEU A 110 2.32 7.32 -1.27
CA LEU A 110 0.85 7.17 -1.17
C LEU A 110 0.13 7.65 -2.43
N LEU A 111 0.86 7.83 -3.54
CA LEU A 111 0.39 8.49 -4.75
C LEU A 111 -0.16 9.90 -4.44
N THR A 112 -0.97 10.44 -5.33
CA THR A 112 -1.52 11.78 -5.20
C THR A 112 -2.64 11.85 -4.14
N PRO A 113 -2.54 12.73 -3.12
CA PRO A 113 -3.57 12.89 -2.10
C PRO A 113 -4.86 13.54 -2.61
N ILE A 114 -4.78 14.26 -3.73
CA ILE A 114 -5.88 15.04 -4.32
C ILE A 114 -7.07 14.17 -4.73
N VAL A 115 -6.80 12.96 -5.22
CA VAL A 115 -7.85 12.04 -5.71
C VAL A 115 -8.58 11.29 -4.60
N VAL A 116 -8.07 11.34 -3.38
CA VAL A 116 -8.61 10.58 -2.25
C VAL A 116 -9.83 11.32 -1.68
N PRO A 117 -10.99 10.67 -1.52
CA PRO A 117 -12.17 11.36 -1.05
C PRO A 117 -12.03 11.82 0.40
N ARG A 118 -12.69 12.94 0.73
CA ARG A 118 -12.62 13.58 2.05
C ARG A 118 -12.88 12.66 3.24
N TYR A 119 -13.81 11.70 3.10
CA TYR A 119 -14.15 10.79 4.19
C TYR A 119 -12.99 9.82 4.47
N ALA A 120 -12.34 9.31 3.42
CA ALA A 120 -11.18 8.42 3.56
C ALA A 120 -10.01 9.15 4.22
N LEU A 121 -9.73 10.39 3.79
CA LEU A 121 -8.70 11.25 4.40
C LEU A 121 -8.95 11.49 5.89
N PHE A 122 -10.20 11.77 6.29
CA PHE A 122 -10.53 11.98 7.69
C PHE A 122 -10.33 10.71 8.54
N ASN A 123 -10.73 9.54 8.04
CA ASN A 123 -10.50 8.27 8.72
C ASN A 123 -8.99 7.98 8.85
N MET A 124 -8.23 8.15 7.78
CA MET A 124 -6.78 7.96 7.81
C MET A 124 -6.12 8.92 8.81
N LEU A 125 -6.45 10.21 8.78
CA LEU A 125 -5.94 11.18 9.74
C LEU A 125 -6.26 10.78 11.20
N PHE A 126 -7.49 10.35 11.46
CA PHE A 126 -7.88 9.91 12.78
C PHE A 126 -7.09 8.67 13.25
N GLY A 127 -6.90 7.68 12.37
CA GLY A 127 -6.05 6.52 12.64
C GLY A 127 -4.59 6.88 12.91
N PHE A 128 -4.04 7.81 12.12
CA PHE A 128 -2.69 8.34 12.32
C PHE A 128 -2.54 8.99 13.69
N LEU A 129 -3.45 9.88 14.08
CA LEU A 129 -3.41 10.57 15.38
C LEU A 129 -3.49 9.57 16.55
N ILE A 130 -4.40 8.60 16.50
CA ILE A 130 -4.56 7.63 17.60
C ILE A 130 -3.32 6.75 17.72
N VAL A 131 -2.87 6.13 16.63
CA VAL A 131 -1.82 5.10 16.75
C VAL A 131 -0.44 5.74 16.89
N ILE A 132 -0.16 6.77 16.10
CA ILE A 132 1.20 7.32 15.98
C ILE A 132 1.43 8.42 17.01
N TRP A 133 0.45 9.27 17.26
CA TRP A 133 0.62 10.39 18.20
C TRP A 133 0.20 10.07 19.64
N ILE A 134 -0.68 9.08 19.85
CA ILE A 134 -1.14 8.72 21.19
C ILE A 134 -0.54 7.37 21.62
N LEU A 135 -0.85 6.28 20.92
CA LEU A 135 -0.44 4.94 21.36
C LEU A 135 1.08 4.74 21.32
N THR A 136 1.76 5.22 20.27
CA THR A 136 3.21 5.03 20.13
C THR A 136 4.02 5.70 21.25
N PRO A 137 3.79 6.99 21.59
CA PRO A 137 4.40 7.62 22.76
C PRO A 137 4.06 6.91 24.08
N ILE A 138 2.80 6.49 24.27
CA ILE A 138 2.40 5.78 25.49
C ILE A 138 3.23 4.50 25.64
N LEU A 139 3.34 3.66 24.61
CA LEU A 139 4.16 2.44 24.67
C LEU A 139 5.64 2.76 24.89
N TYR A 140 6.16 3.76 24.18
CA TYR A 140 7.57 4.11 24.24
C TYR A 140 7.99 4.62 25.62
N TYR A 141 7.24 5.56 26.19
CA TYR A 141 7.56 6.19 27.48
C TYR A 141 7.22 5.30 28.69
N THR A 142 6.26 4.37 28.55
CA THR A 142 6.00 3.31 29.56
C THR A 142 7.00 2.15 29.49
N ASN A 143 7.94 2.18 28.52
CA ASN A 143 8.98 1.16 28.33
C ASN A 143 8.45 -0.26 28.10
N ILE A 144 7.30 -0.38 27.44
CA ILE A 144 6.76 -1.69 27.06
C ILE A 144 7.72 -2.35 26.06
N TRP A 145 8.03 -3.64 26.26
CA TRP A 145 9.00 -4.41 25.47
C TRP A 145 10.44 -3.86 25.45
N ASN A 146 10.85 -3.14 26.50
CA ASN A 146 12.16 -2.47 26.59
C ASN A 146 12.39 -1.47 25.45
N SER A 147 11.32 -0.80 25.02
CA SER A 147 11.34 0.10 23.86
C SER A 147 12.30 1.28 23.98
N LYS A 148 12.65 1.72 25.19
CA LYS A 148 13.54 2.88 25.39
C LYS A 148 14.99 2.64 24.95
N LEU A 149 15.39 1.37 24.79
CA LEU A 149 16.75 1.00 24.38
C LEU A 149 17.04 1.31 22.91
N PHE A 150 16.00 1.53 22.10
CA PHE A 150 16.12 1.78 20.66
C PHE A 150 15.29 3.01 20.23
N PRO A 151 15.48 3.51 18.99
CA PRO A 151 14.72 4.65 18.49
C PRO A 151 13.20 4.40 18.47
N VAL A 152 12.42 5.48 18.61
CA VAL A 152 10.94 5.44 18.63
C VAL A 152 10.36 4.84 17.34
N ALA A 153 10.91 5.26 16.19
CA ALA A 153 10.48 4.78 14.88
C ALA A 153 11.66 4.47 13.97
N ASN A 154 11.69 3.23 13.48
CA ASN A 154 12.61 2.74 12.46
C ASN A 154 12.16 1.35 11.98
N THR A 155 12.53 0.98 10.75
CA THR A 155 12.38 -0.37 10.16
C THR A 155 13.43 -1.37 10.66
N ASN A 156 14.51 -0.90 11.28
CA ASN A 156 15.61 -1.76 11.76
C ASN A 156 15.21 -2.69 12.91
N LEU A 157 15.89 -3.84 12.98
CA LEU A 157 15.77 -4.85 14.04
C LEU A 157 16.92 -4.71 15.05
N TYR A 158 16.66 -5.03 16.32
CA TYR A 158 17.58 -4.82 17.45
C TYR A 158 17.73 -6.07 18.32
N THR A 159 18.86 -6.17 19.02
CA THR A 159 19.10 -7.13 20.12
C THR A 159 18.59 -6.56 21.45
N LEU A 160 18.55 -7.40 22.49
CA LEU A 160 18.22 -7.00 23.86
C LEU A 160 19.07 -5.82 24.38
N ASN A 161 20.30 -5.67 23.90
CA ASN A 161 21.23 -4.63 24.32
C ASN A 161 21.08 -3.30 23.54
N GLY A 162 20.08 -3.20 22.66
CA GLY A 162 19.86 -2.00 21.83
C GLY A 162 20.80 -1.87 20.62
N VAL A 163 21.60 -2.90 20.33
CA VAL A 163 22.48 -2.94 19.14
C VAL A 163 21.69 -3.43 17.94
N ARG A 164 22.01 -2.93 16.74
CA ARG A 164 21.38 -3.41 15.49
C ARG A 164 21.61 -4.92 15.32
N TYR A 165 20.54 -5.64 15.00
CA TYR A 165 20.57 -7.09 14.87
C TYR A 165 21.34 -7.51 13.62
N ASN A 166 22.39 -8.31 13.79
CA ASN A 166 23.16 -8.81 12.65
C ASN A 166 22.44 -10.01 12.02
N MET A 167 21.74 -9.75 10.92
CA MET A 167 20.90 -10.70 10.22
C MET A 167 21.68 -11.88 9.59
N THR A 168 22.92 -11.67 9.15
CA THR A 168 23.72 -12.73 8.55
C THR A 168 24.32 -13.69 9.58
N ALA A 169 24.44 -13.26 10.84
CA ALA A 169 25.02 -14.07 11.91
C ALA A 169 24.15 -15.27 12.32
N ILE A 170 22.84 -15.21 12.07
CA ILE A 170 21.88 -16.28 12.39
C ILE A 170 21.59 -17.21 11.20
N LEU A 171 22.27 -16.99 10.07
CA LEU A 171 22.06 -17.75 8.84
C LEU A 171 23.26 -18.67 8.56
N ASP A 172 22.97 -19.90 8.13
CA ASP A 172 23.98 -20.82 7.61
C ASP A 172 24.44 -20.42 6.20
N LYS A 173 25.50 -21.08 5.70
CA LYS A 173 26.03 -20.90 4.33
C LYS A 173 24.97 -21.05 3.21
N ASN A 174 23.89 -21.78 3.48
CA ASN A 174 22.77 -21.98 2.57
C ASN A 174 21.61 -20.98 2.80
N PHE A 175 21.86 -19.87 3.50
CA PHE A 175 20.85 -18.88 3.90
C PHE A 175 19.65 -19.46 4.65
N ARG A 176 19.86 -20.51 5.45
CA ARG A 176 18.85 -21.12 6.32
C ARG A 176 19.06 -20.70 7.77
N LEU A 177 18.00 -20.71 8.57
CA LEU A 177 18.12 -20.38 10.00
C LEU A 177 18.98 -21.41 10.73
N ASN A 178 20.07 -20.95 11.33
CA ASN A 178 20.84 -21.72 12.29
C ASN A 178 20.23 -21.55 13.69
N LYS A 179 19.65 -22.64 14.22
CA LYS A 179 18.93 -22.60 15.51
C LYS A 179 19.85 -22.32 16.70
N THR A 180 21.05 -22.90 16.72
CA THR A 180 21.98 -22.74 17.84
C THR A 180 22.56 -21.32 17.86
N ALA A 181 22.93 -20.78 16.69
CA ALA A 181 23.37 -19.39 16.57
C ALA A 181 22.27 -18.42 17.00
N TYR A 182 21.01 -18.69 16.64
CA TYR A 182 19.87 -17.88 17.06
C TYR A 182 19.64 -17.92 18.57
N GLU A 183 19.74 -19.08 19.21
CA GLU A 183 19.60 -19.23 20.66
C GLU A 183 20.70 -18.48 21.42
N GLN A 184 21.92 -18.42 20.87
CA GLN A 184 23.03 -17.64 21.43
C GLN A 184 22.86 -16.13 21.22
N TYR A 185 22.39 -15.71 20.05
CA TYR A 185 22.16 -14.29 19.73
C TYR A 185 20.95 -13.69 20.46
N GLY A 186 19.96 -14.53 20.78
CA GLY A 186 18.75 -14.13 21.47
C GLY A 186 17.63 -13.59 20.57
N PRO A 187 16.48 -13.26 21.17
CA PRO A 187 15.28 -12.84 20.45
C PRO A 187 15.45 -11.47 19.78
N ILE A 188 14.69 -11.24 18.72
CA ILE A 188 14.66 -9.97 18.00
C ILE A 188 13.71 -9.00 18.69
N HIS A 189 14.18 -7.77 18.86
CA HIS A 189 13.37 -6.62 19.26
C HIS A 189 13.13 -5.70 18.06
N MET A 190 11.90 -5.19 17.97
CA MET A 190 11.49 -4.18 16.98
C MET A 190 11.09 -2.89 17.70
N THR A 191 11.15 -1.78 16.96
CA THR A 191 10.75 -0.46 17.46
C THR A 191 9.28 -0.43 17.89
N ALA A 192 8.93 0.47 18.81
CA ALA A 192 7.56 0.57 19.33
C ALA A 192 6.55 0.85 18.19
N SER A 193 6.91 1.70 17.24
CA SER A 193 6.06 1.96 16.07
C SER A 193 5.95 0.74 15.15
N ALA A 194 7.04 0.01 14.89
CA ALA A 194 7.03 -1.21 14.08
C ALA A 194 6.11 -2.28 14.70
N ALA A 195 6.20 -2.51 16.01
CA ALA A 195 5.32 -3.41 16.73
C ALA A 195 3.83 -3.00 16.60
N LEU A 196 3.51 -1.73 16.85
CA LEU A 196 2.14 -1.23 16.69
C LEU A 196 1.63 -1.32 15.26
N SER A 197 2.50 -1.18 14.27
CA SER A 197 2.12 -1.27 12.86
C SER A 197 1.79 -2.69 12.46
N TYR A 198 2.52 -3.70 12.95
CA TYR A 198 2.09 -5.10 12.83
C TYR A 198 0.75 -5.34 13.52
N GLY A 199 0.54 -4.78 14.72
CA GLY A 199 -0.78 -4.80 15.37
C GLY A 199 -1.87 -4.21 14.47
N CYS A 200 -1.63 -3.05 13.88
CA CYS A 200 -2.59 -2.41 12.97
C CYS A 200 -2.81 -3.24 11.69
N LEU A 201 -1.78 -3.91 11.15
CA LEU A 201 -1.93 -4.84 10.03
C LEU A 201 -2.80 -6.05 10.42
N PHE A 202 -2.67 -6.58 11.63
CA PHE A 202 -3.53 -7.66 12.12
C PHE A 202 -4.99 -7.21 12.25
N ALA A 203 -5.23 -6.01 12.80
CA ALA A 203 -6.55 -5.42 12.86
C ALA A 203 -7.14 -5.09 11.47
N LEU A 204 -6.29 -4.63 10.55
CA LEU A 204 -6.67 -4.32 9.17
C LEU A 204 -7.19 -5.57 8.45
N LEU A 205 -6.54 -6.72 8.64
CA LEU A 205 -6.92 -7.96 7.98
C LEU A 205 -8.35 -8.40 8.31
N THR A 206 -8.69 -8.50 9.59
CA THR A 206 -10.02 -8.92 10.03
C THR A 206 -11.05 -7.83 9.76
N SER A 207 -10.67 -6.57 9.97
CA SER A 207 -11.59 -5.45 9.74
C SER A 207 -11.97 -5.30 8.28
N LEU A 208 -11.03 -5.53 7.33
CA LEU A 208 -11.31 -5.42 5.90
C LEU A 208 -12.38 -6.43 5.46
N VAL A 209 -12.26 -7.68 5.88
CA VAL A 209 -13.22 -8.75 5.56
C VAL A 209 -14.58 -8.44 6.17
N ILE A 210 -14.62 -8.15 7.48
CA ILE A 210 -15.88 -7.89 8.18
C ILE A 210 -16.56 -6.62 7.67
N HIS A 211 -15.81 -5.54 7.48
CA HIS A 211 -16.35 -4.31 6.93
C HIS A 211 -16.95 -4.52 5.54
N THR A 212 -16.28 -5.30 4.68
CA THR A 212 -16.80 -5.64 3.36
C THR A 212 -18.09 -6.45 3.44
N ILE A 213 -18.14 -7.48 4.31
CA ILE A 213 -19.34 -8.31 4.49
C ILE A 213 -20.51 -7.48 5.02
N LEU A 214 -20.29 -6.62 6.00
CA LEU A 214 -21.36 -5.86 6.66
C LEU A 214 -21.91 -4.71 5.81
N TYR A 215 -21.05 -3.97 5.12
CA TYR A 215 -21.45 -2.78 4.34
C TYR A 215 -21.79 -3.11 2.89
N HIS A 216 -21.06 -4.05 2.26
CA HIS A 216 -21.21 -4.37 0.84
C HIS A 216 -21.71 -5.79 0.58
N GLY A 217 -21.90 -6.62 1.62
CA GLY A 217 -22.26 -8.04 1.44
C GLY A 217 -23.59 -8.26 0.72
N LYS A 218 -24.60 -7.39 0.95
CA LYS A 218 -25.89 -7.48 0.24
C LYS A 218 -25.72 -7.25 -1.26
N ASP A 219 -24.91 -6.26 -1.63
CA ASP A 219 -24.65 -5.95 -3.04
C ASP A 219 -23.81 -7.05 -3.68
N ILE A 220 -22.78 -7.55 -3.00
CA ILE A 220 -21.98 -8.68 -3.46
C ILE A 220 -22.87 -9.91 -3.71
N LEU A 221 -23.77 -10.23 -2.79
CA LEU A 221 -24.71 -11.35 -2.96
C LEU A 221 -25.69 -11.12 -4.10
N ARG A 222 -26.19 -9.89 -4.29
CA ARG A 222 -27.04 -9.52 -5.43
C ARG A 222 -26.28 -9.75 -6.74
N HIS A 223 -25.08 -9.22 -6.88
CA HIS A 223 -24.24 -9.39 -8.06
C HIS A 223 -23.77 -10.84 -8.27
N PHE A 224 -23.69 -11.65 -7.21
CA PHE A 224 -23.40 -13.08 -7.33
C PHE A 224 -24.60 -13.88 -7.86
N ARG A 225 -25.83 -13.49 -7.49
CA ARG A 225 -27.09 -14.14 -7.94
C ARG A 225 -27.51 -13.73 -9.35
N MET A 226 -27.06 -12.58 -9.84
CA MET A 226 -27.35 -12.13 -11.20
C MET A 226 -26.56 -12.96 -12.23
N SER A 227 -27.18 -13.22 -13.40
CA SER A 227 -26.54 -13.89 -14.53
C SER A 227 -25.23 -13.18 -14.92
N LEU A 228 -24.23 -13.94 -15.35
CA LEU A 228 -22.96 -13.42 -15.91
C LEU A 228 -23.17 -12.39 -17.03
N PHE A 229 -24.34 -12.40 -17.68
CA PHE A 229 -24.71 -11.51 -18.78
C PHE A 229 -25.57 -10.32 -18.34
N HIS A 230 -25.99 -10.24 -17.09
CA HIS A 230 -26.79 -9.12 -16.59
C HIS A 230 -25.86 -7.93 -16.31
N ARG A 231 -25.80 -7.00 -17.26
CA ARG A 231 -25.08 -5.74 -17.11
C ARG A 231 -25.96 -4.75 -16.33
N ASP A 232 -25.34 -4.00 -15.42
CA ASP A 232 -26.05 -2.92 -14.74
C ASP A 232 -26.63 -1.93 -15.76
N ASN A 233 -27.78 -1.33 -15.45
CA ASN A 233 -28.48 -0.39 -16.32
C ASN A 233 -27.79 0.98 -16.50
N ASP A 234 -26.50 1.08 -16.15
CA ASP A 234 -25.69 2.28 -16.32
C ASP A 234 -25.48 2.60 -17.81
N ILE A 235 -25.50 3.90 -18.13
CA ILE A 235 -25.19 4.44 -19.46
C ILE A 235 -23.83 3.93 -19.93
N HIS A 236 -22.84 3.85 -19.02
CA HIS A 236 -21.53 3.38 -19.43
C HIS A 236 -21.55 1.91 -19.88
N CYS A 237 -22.30 1.05 -19.20
CA CYS A 237 -22.45 -0.36 -19.57
C CYS A 237 -23.24 -0.55 -20.87
N LYS A 238 -24.28 0.28 -21.10
CA LYS A 238 -25.04 0.31 -22.36
C LYS A 238 -24.16 0.69 -23.54
N LEU A 239 -23.39 1.77 -23.42
CA LEU A 239 -22.45 2.19 -24.47
C LEU A 239 -21.33 1.18 -24.71
N MET A 240 -20.93 0.42 -23.68
CA MET A 240 -19.94 -0.65 -23.80
C MET A 240 -20.54 -1.97 -24.30
N ALA A 241 -21.86 -2.07 -24.48
CA ALA A 241 -22.52 -3.26 -25.03
C ALA A 241 -22.30 -3.45 -26.52
N GLU A 242 -22.01 -2.36 -27.24
CA GLU A 242 -21.62 -2.36 -28.65
C GLU A 242 -20.33 -3.18 -28.89
N TYR A 243 -19.38 -3.12 -27.94
CA TYR A 243 -18.09 -3.75 -28.12
C TYR A 243 -18.11 -5.22 -27.68
N PRO A 244 -17.53 -6.13 -28.48
CA PRO A 244 -17.43 -7.52 -28.09
C PRO A 244 -16.47 -7.66 -26.91
N GLU A 245 -16.94 -8.36 -25.88
CA GLU A 245 -16.15 -8.64 -24.69
C GLU A 245 -14.98 -9.59 -25.01
N VAL A 246 -13.97 -9.56 -24.13
CA VAL A 246 -12.87 -10.51 -24.15
C VAL A 246 -13.39 -11.86 -23.64
N PRO A 247 -13.27 -12.95 -24.43
CA PRO A 247 -13.65 -14.27 -23.97
C PRO A 247 -12.86 -14.71 -22.73
N GLU A 248 -13.49 -15.43 -21.81
CA GLU A 248 -12.82 -15.87 -20.57
C GLU A 248 -11.63 -16.81 -20.82
N TRP A 249 -11.64 -17.53 -21.95
CA TRP A 249 -10.54 -18.42 -22.33
C TRP A 249 -9.24 -17.67 -22.62
N TRP A 250 -9.29 -16.38 -23.04
CA TRP A 250 -8.07 -15.57 -23.23
C TRP A 250 -7.33 -15.37 -21.91
N TYR A 251 -8.08 -15.01 -20.86
CA TYR A 251 -7.53 -14.88 -19.50
C TYR A 251 -7.07 -16.23 -18.95
N THR A 252 -7.79 -17.31 -19.26
CA THR A 252 -7.45 -18.66 -18.79
C THR A 252 -6.14 -19.15 -19.41
N ILE A 253 -5.95 -18.96 -20.72
CA ILE A 253 -4.68 -19.32 -21.40
C ILE A 253 -3.53 -18.50 -20.82
N LEU A 254 -3.70 -17.19 -20.66
CA LEU A 254 -2.66 -16.33 -20.07
C LEU A 254 -2.28 -16.78 -18.65
N PHE A 255 -3.28 -17.15 -17.85
CA PHE A 255 -3.08 -17.71 -16.51
C PHE A 255 -2.31 -19.03 -16.56
N ILE A 256 -2.68 -19.98 -17.43
CA ILE A 256 -1.99 -21.26 -17.55
C ILE A 256 -0.53 -21.08 -17.97
N ILE A 257 -0.26 -20.24 -18.97
CA ILE A 257 1.10 -19.98 -19.45
C ILE A 257 1.96 -19.36 -18.34
N SER A 258 1.45 -18.32 -17.67
CA SER A 258 2.18 -17.66 -16.59
C SER A 258 2.38 -18.56 -15.37
N PHE A 259 1.40 -19.41 -15.03
CA PHE A 259 1.50 -20.36 -13.94
C PHE A 259 2.54 -21.44 -14.21
N ILE A 260 2.56 -22.02 -15.42
CA ILE A 260 3.57 -23.01 -15.81
C ILE A 260 4.96 -22.39 -15.77
N ALA A 261 5.13 -21.18 -16.30
CA ALA A 261 6.41 -20.46 -16.22
C ALA A 261 6.86 -20.25 -14.76
N ALA A 262 5.96 -19.88 -13.86
CA ALA A 262 6.26 -19.75 -12.42
C ALA A 262 6.67 -21.08 -11.79
N CYS A 263 6.00 -22.20 -12.13
CA CYS A 263 6.38 -23.54 -11.67
C CYS A 263 7.79 -23.94 -12.14
N ILE A 264 8.12 -23.68 -13.41
CA ILE A 264 9.44 -23.97 -13.99
C ILE A 264 10.52 -23.17 -13.25
N VAL A 265 10.30 -21.87 -13.02
CA VAL A 265 11.26 -21.02 -12.29
C VAL A 265 11.47 -21.53 -10.87
N CYS A 266 10.41 -21.85 -10.13
CA CYS A 266 10.52 -22.39 -8.78
C CYS A 266 11.28 -23.72 -8.74
N TYR A 267 11.04 -24.59 -9.74
CA TYR A 267 11.72 -25.87 -9.86
C TYR A 267 13.21 -25.73 -10.16
N LEU A 268 13.58 -24.90 -11.14
CA LEU A 268 14.98 -24.71 -11.54
C LEU A 268 15.79 -23.97 -10.48
N ALA A 269 15.22 -22.91 -9.89
CA ALA A 269 15.92 -22.09 -8.93
C ALA A 269 16.00 -22.71 -7.52
N LYS A 270 15.20 -23.75 -7.24
CA LYS A 270 15.14 -24.47 -5.94
C LYS A 270 14.91 -23.57 -4.73
N PHE A 271 14.35 -22.38 -4.92
CA PHE A 271 14.01 -21.46 -3.83
C PHE A 271 12.85 -21.97 -2.97
N MET A 272 11.84 -22.53 -3.63
CA MET A 272 10.58 -23.00 -3.04
C MET A 272 10.04 -24.17 -3.86
N SER A 273 9.39 -25.14 -3.23
CA SER A 273 8.70 -26.21 -3.96
C SER A 273 7.52 -25.66 -4.76
N TRP A 274 7.38 -26.10 -6.02
CA TRP A 274 6.37 -25.59 -6.96
C TRP A 274 4.92 -25.73 -6.47
N TYR A 275 4.61 -26.73 -5.64
CA TYR A 275 3.25 -26.96 -5.15
C TYR A 275 2.75 -25.85 -4.21
N TYR A 276 3.63 -25.05 -3.59
CA TYR A 276 3.22 -23.90 -2.79
C TYR A 276 2.52 -22.82 -3.62
N LEU A 277 2.74 -22.78 -4.95
CA LEU A 277 2.04 -21.86 -5.85
C LEU A 277 0.52 -22.12 -5.89
N PHE A 278 0.06 -23.35 -5.66
CA PHE A 278 -1.38 -23.63 -5.58
C PHE A 278 -2.04 -23.00 -4.35
N LEU A 279 -1.29 -22.78 -3.28
CA LEU A 279 -1.80 -22.12 -2.07
C LEU A 279 -1.91 -20.59 -2.24
N VAL A 280 -1.10 -19.99 -3.11
CA VAL A 280 -1.16 -18.54 -3.41
C VAL A 280 -2.50 -18.17 -4.05
N ILE A 281 -3.02 -19.00 -4.97
CA ILE A 281 -4.24 -18.71 -5.73
C ILE A 281 -5.47 -18.42 -4.84
N PRO A 282 -5.87 -19.31 -3.90
CA PRO A 282 -7.04 -19.07 -3.07
C PRO A 282 -6.84 -17.91 -2.09
N ILE A 283 -5.61 -17.71 -1.58
CA ILE A 283 -5.29 -16.60 -0.67
C ILE A 283 -5.50 -15.26 -1.39
N ALA A 284 -4.91 -15.10 -2.58
CA ALA A 284 -5.10 -13.92 -3.40
C ALA A 284 -6.59 -13.69 -3.71
N PHE A 285 -7.33 -14.74 -4.08
CA PHE A 285 -8.75 -14.63 -4.45
C PHE A 285 -9.63 -14.06 -3.33
N ILE A 286 -9.41 -14.48 -2.08
CA ILE A 286 -10.19 -14.03 -0.91
C ILE A 286 -10.05 -12.51 -0.69
N TYR A 287 -8.84 -11.96 -0.85
CA TYR A 287 -8.56 -10.56 -0.53
C TYR A 287 -8.70 -9.59 -1.70
N ILE A 288 -8.61 -10.05 -2.94
CA ILE A 288 -8.76 -9.18 -4.12
C ILE A 288 -10.11 -8.45 -4.12
N LEU A 289 -11.21 -9.13 -3.75
CA LEU A 289 -12.54 -8.50 -3.75
C LEU A 289 -12.68 -7.43 -2.66
N PRO A 290 -12.42 -7.71 -1.35
CA PRO A 290 -12.43 -6.69 -0.30
C PRO A 290 -11.48 -5.52 -0.58
N ALA A 291 -10.23 -5.80 -0.94
CA ALA A 291 -9.25 -4.76 -1.22
C ALA A 291 -9.66 -3.92 -2.44
N GLY A 292 -10.17 -4.55 -3.49
CA GLY A 292 -10.64 -3.88 -4.69
C GLY A 292 -11.81 -2.93 -4.44
N ILE A 293 -12.75 -3.30 -3.56
CA ILE A 293 -13.86 -2.40 -3.18
C ILE A 293 -13.31 -1.15 -2.47
N VAL A 294 -12.35 -1.32 -1.56
CA VAL A 294 -11.75 -0.18 -0.87
C VAL A 294 -10.95 0.71 -1.81
N VAL A 295 -10.14 0.14 -2.70
CA VAL A 295 -9.38 0.90 -3.71
C VAL A 295 -10.33 1.66 -4.63
N ALA A 296 -11.39 1.00 -5.09
CA ALA A 296 -12.37 1.60 -5.99
C ALA A 296 -13.14 2.78 -5.37
N ASN A 297 -13.29 2.80 -4.04
CA ASN A 297 -14.01 3.87 -3.33
C ASN A 297 -13.09 4.94 -2.76
N THR A 298 -11.90 4.57 -2.30
CA THR A 298 -11.01 5.44 -1.51
C THR A 298 -9.71 5.78 -2.22
N ASN A 299 -9.38 5.10 -3.32
CA ASN A 299 -8.09 5.18 -3.99
C ASN A 299 -6.90 4.82 -3.10
N GLN A 300 -7.09 3.95 -2.11
CA GLN A 300 -6.02 3.44 -1.25
C GLN A 300 -5.74 1.98 -1.55
N PHE A 301 -4.50 1.67 -1.93
CA PHE A 301 -4.02 0.29 -2.13
C PHE A 301 -3.70 -0.33 -0.77
N ILE A 302 -4.65 -1.10 -0.26
CA ILE A 302 -4.50 -1.81 1.00
C ILE A 302 -3.70 -3.08 0.77
N ASP A 303 -2.47 -3.10 1.28
CA ASP A 303 -1.60 -4.28 1.25
C ASP A 303 -2.07 -5.32 2.28
N THR A 304 -2.64 -6.43 1.80
CA THR A 304 -3.08 -7.56 2.66
C THR A 304 -1.97 -8.59 2.92
N ASN A 305 -0.71 -8.20 2.73
CA ASN A 305 0.48 -9.06 2.76
C ASN A 305 0.69 -9.82 4.08
N ILE A 306 0.12 -9.32 5.18
CA ILE A 306 0.38 -9.88 6.51
C ILE A 306 -0.15 -11.31 6.68
N LEU A 307 -1.22 -11.70 5.96
CA LEU A 307 -1.68 -13.08 6.02
C LEU A 307 -0.67 -14.04 5.40
N ILE A 308 -0.11 -13.65 4.27
CA ILE A 308 0.90 -14.41 3.54
C ILE A 308 2.17 -14.46 4.38
N ASP A 309 2.47 -13.40 5.11
CA ASP A 309 3.57 -13.39 6.07
C ASP A 309 3.37 -14.45 7.17
N PHE A 310 2.16 -14.59 7.72
CA PHE A 310 1.83 -15.66 8.68
C PHE A 310 1.85 -17.06 8.06
N ILE A 311 1.08 -17.28 6.98
CA ILE A 311 0.93 -18.59 6.36
C ILE A 311 2.27 -19.05 5.78
N GLY A 312 2.92 -18.19 4.99
CA GLY A 312 4.23 -18.44 4.42
C GLY A 312 5.30 -18.65 5.48
N GLY A 313 5.28 -17.88 6.57
CA GLY A 313 6.25 -18.03 7.66
C GLY A 313 6.10 -19.32 8.46
N ILE A 314 4.88 -19.88 8.53
CA ILE A 314 4.64 -21.22 9.11
C ILE A 314 5.07 -22.31 8.13
N LEU A 315 4.70 -22.19 6.85
CA LEU A 315 4.96 -23.21 5.83
C LEU A 315 6.45 -23.33 5.46
N LEU A 316 7.14 -22.20 5.35
CA LEU A 316 8.53 -22.11 4.87
C LEU A 316 9.49 -21.74 5.99
N LEU A 317 9.22 -22.26 7.19
CA LEU A 317 10.01 -21.98 8.39
C LEU A 317 11.48 -22.35 8.20
N GLY A 318 12.37 -21.42 8.52
CA GLY A 318 13.82 -21.57 8.38
C GLY A 318 14.35 -21.37 6.96
N ASN A 319 13.49 -21.09 5.97
CA ASN A 319 13.86 -20.77 4.59
C ASN A 319 13.41 -19.35 4.19
N PRO A 320 14.22 -18.31 4.48
CA PRO A 320 13.86 -16.92 4.18
C PRO A 320 13.73 -16.64 2.67
N ILE A 321 14.55 -17.28 1.82
CA ILE A 321 14.50 -17.06 0.37
C ILE A 321 13.19 -17.64 -0.19
N GLY A 322 12.85 -18.87 0.20
CA GLY A 322 11.58 -19.49 -0.20
C GLY A 322 10.37 -18.68 0.24
N PHE A 323 10.39 -18.19 1.48
CA PHE A 323 9.35 -17.29 2.01
C PHE A 323 9.23 -16.01 1.17
N ALA A 324 10.35 -15.36 0.86
CA ALA A 324 10.35 -14.14 0.03
C ALA A 324 9.77 -14.41 -1.37
N THR A 325 10.09 -15.56 -1.97
CA THR A 325 9.50 -16.00 -3.25
C THR A 325 7.98 -16.21 -3.13
N PHE A 326 7.51 -16.92 -2.10
CA PHE A 326 6.09 -17.13 -1.83
C PHE A 326 5.33 -15.81 -1.71
N LYS A 327 5.87 -14.89 -0.90
CA LYS A 327 5.32 -13.55 -0.70
C LYS A 327 5.26 -12.74 -1.99
N ALA A 328 6.33 -12.78 -2.80
CA ALA A 328 6.41 -12.04 -4.05
C ALA A 328 5.32 -12.47 -5.04
N TYR A 329 5.06 -13.78 -5.18
CA TYR A 329 4.02 -14.27 -6.07
C TYR A 329 2.61 -13.82 -5.64
N ASP A 330 2.29 -13.89 -4.35
CA ASP A 330 0.99 -13.45 -3.86
C ASP A 330 0.80 -11.94 -4.03
N PHE A 331 1.74 -11.15 -3.50
CA PHE A 331 1.67 -9.70 -3.54
C PHE A 331 1.56 -9.17 -4.98
N MET A 332 2.38 -9.69 -5.90
CA MET A 332 2.34 -9.26 -7.31
C MET A 332 1.04 -9.70 -7.99
N THR A 333 0.51 -10.87 -7.67
CA THR A 333 -0.80 -11.30 -8.20
C THR A 333 -1.90 -10.34 -7.78
N HIS A 334 -1.92 -9.95 -6.50
CA HIS A 334 -2.89 -8.98 -5.99
C HIS A 334 -2.73 -7.61 -6.65
N TYR A 335 -1.51 -7.07 -6.64
CA TYR A 335 -1.20 -5.74 -7.18
C TYR A 335 -1.51 -5.63 -8.68
N GLN A 336 -1.10 -6.62 -9.48
CA GLN A 336 -1.36 -6.62 -10.92
C GLN A 336 -2.85 -6.83 -11.23
N THR A 337 -3.57 -7.61 -10.42
CA THR A 337 -5.02 -7.76 -10.59
C THR A 337 -5.75 -6.44 -10.37
N LEU A 338 -5.42 -5.69 -9.32
CA LEU A 338 -6.01 -4.38 -9.06
C LEU A 338 -5.68 -3.36 -10.15
N ASN A 339 -4.43 -3.34 -10.65
CA ASN A 339 -4.06 -2.48 -11.76
C ASN A 339 -4.79 -2.85 -13.05
N LEU A 340 -4.94 -4.14 -13.37
CA LEU A 340 -5.75 -4.58 -14.51
C LEU A 340 -7.21 -4.08 -14.38
N LEU A 341 -7.80 -4.15 -13.19
CA LEU A 341 -9.16 -3.65 -12.94
C LEU A 341 -9.24 -2.12 -13.10
N LEU A 342 -8.25 -1.39 -12.59
CA LEU A 342 -8.11 0.06 -12.75
C LEU A 342 -8.09 0.44 -14.24
N TYR A 343 -7.29 -0.26 -15.04
CA TYR A 343 -7.20 -0.06 -16.48
C TYR A 343 -8.50 -0.42 -17.21
N LEU A 344 -9.15 -1.52 -16.83
CA LEU A 344 -10.45 -1.90 -17.40
C LEU A 344 -11.53 -0.84 -17.09
N LYS A 345 -11.51 -0.25 -15.90
CA LYS A 345 -12.41 0.86 -15.54
C LYS A 345 -12.09 2.13 -16.35
N LEU A 346 -10.80 2.44 -16.57
CA LEU A 346 -10.38 3.52 -17.45
C LEU A 346 -10.96 3.33 -18.87
N SER A 347 -10.84 2.13 -19.44
CA SER A 347 -11.42 1.79 -20.74
C SER A 347 -12.94 1.93 -20.76
N HIS A 348 -13.61 1.52 -19.67
CA HIS A 348 -15.06 1.63 -19.53
C HIS A 348 -15.54 3.10 -19.56
N TYR A 349 -14.76 4.02 -19.00
CA TYR A 349 -15.04 5.47 -19.04
C TYR A 349 -14.69 6.11 -20.39
N MET A 350 -13.60 5.68 -21.02
CA MET A 350 -13.11 6.23 -22.29
C MET A 350 -13.72 5.56 -23.54
N LYS A 351 -14.52 4.51 -23.37
CA LYS A 351 -15.13 3.73 -24.47
C LYS A 351 -14.11 3.05 -25.38
N ILE A 352 -13.04 2.54 -24.77
CA ILE A 352 -12.02 1.78 -25.48
C ILE A 352 -12.49 0.31 -25.62
N PRO A 353 -12.45 -0.30 -26.81
CA PRO A 353 -12.82 -1.70 -27.01
C PRO A 353 -12.06 -2.65 -26.05
N PRO A 354 -12.72 -3.56 -25.33
CA PRO A 354 -12.07 -4.44 -24.34
C PRO A 354 -10.95 -5.31 -24.91
N ARG A 355 -11.11 -5.82 -26.15
CA ARG A 355 -10.11 -6.66 -26.83
C ARG A 355 -8.83 -5.89 -27.16
N ALA A 356 -8.97 -4.66 -27.63
CA ALA A 356 -7.82 -3.79 -27.88
C ALA A 356 -7.08 -3.51 -26.57
N MET A 357 -7.83 -3.18 -25.50
CA MET A 357 -7.24 -2.93 -24.19
C MET A 357 -6.45 -4.14 -23.66
N PHE A 358 -7.00 -5.35 -23.78
CA PHE A 358 -6.33 -6.58 -23.35
C PHE A 358 -4.98 -6.78 -24.05
N LEU A 359 -4.95 -6.60 -25.38
CA LEU A 359 -3.70 -6.69 -26.15
C LEU A 359 -2.69 -5.62 -25.76
N THR A 360 -3.13 -4.36 -25.61
CA THR A 360 -2.24 -3.26 -25.21
C THR A 360 -1.62 -3.49 -23.84
N ILE A 361 -2.41 -3.99 -22.88
CA ILE A 361 -1.90 -4.30 -21.54
C ILE A 361 -0.85 -5.42 -21.61
N ILE A 362 -1.10 -6.51 -22.35
CA ILE A 362 -0.14 -7.61 -22.47
C ILE A 362 1.17 -7.15 -23.09
N ILE A 363 1.10 -6.43 -24.22
CA ILE A 363 2.29 -5.92 -24.91
C ILE A 363 3.06 -4.97 -24.00
N GLY A 364 2.36 -4.07 -23.32
CA GLY A 364 2.94 -3.13 -22.36
C GLY A 364 3.61 -3.82 -21.17
N THR A 365 2.99 -4.87 -20.62
CA THR A 365 3.56 -5.64 -19.51
C THR A 365 4.81 -6.40 -19.93
N ILE A 366 4.81 -7.03 -21.11
CA ILE A 366 5.99 -7.73 -21.63
C ILE A 366 7.14 -6.72 -21.83
N PHE A 367 6.87 -5.60 -22.50
CA PHE A 367 7.86 -4.56 -22.73
C PHE A 367 8.43 -4.01 -21.41
N CYS A 368 7.56 -3.66 -20.46
CA CYS A 368 7.96 -3.15 -19.16
C CYS A 368 8.81 -4.19 -18.39
N SER A 369 8.43 -5.47 -18.41
CA SER A 369 9.19 -6.52 -17.72
C SER A 369 10.62 -6.67 -18.27
N VAL A 370 10.79 -6.63 -19.59
CA VAL A 370 12.09 -6.73 -20.26
C VAL A 370 12.95 -5.50 -19.96
N CYS A 371 12.38 -4.30 -20.07
CA CYS A 371 13.09 -3.06 -19.76
C CYS A 371 13.52 -3.01 -18.28
N SER A 372 12.61 -3.31 -17.35
CA SER A 372 12.92 -3.29 -15.91
C SER A 372 14.00 -4.29 -15.53
N TYR A 373 13.97 -5.52 -16.07
CA TYR A 373 15.02 -6.50 -15.85
C TYR A 373 16.37 -6.06 -16.44
N SER A 374 16.35 -5.53 -17.67
CA SER A 374 17.56 -5.08 -18.36
C SER A 374 18.26 -3.95 -17.62
N ILE A 375 17.49 -2.96 -17.14
CA ILE A 375 18.01 -1.85 -16.34
C ILE A 375 18.56 -2.35 -15.00
N ALA A 376 17.85 -3.25 -14.31
CA ALA A 376 18.33 -3.82 -13.06
C ALA A 376 19.66 -4.56 -13.27
N ASN A 377 19.76 -5.42 -14.29
CA ASN A 377 20.99 -6.14 -14.62
C ASN A 377 22.13 -5.19 -14.95
N TYR A 378 21.87 -4.15 -15.76
CA TYR A 378 22.86 -3.12 -16.07
C TYR A 378 23.40 -2.44 -14.81
N LEU A 379 22.51 -1.99 -13.92
CA LEU A 379 22.90 -1.35 -12.65
C LEU A 379 23.78 -2.25 -11.78
N PHE A 380 23.45 -3.55 -11.68
CA PHE A 380 24.27 -4.51 -10.92
C PHE A 380 25.64 -4.78 -11.54
N THR A 381 25.77 -4.72 -12.87
CA THR A 381 27.05 -4.96 -13.56
C THR A 381 27.96 -3.73 -13.62
N THR A 382 27.39 -2.52 -13.69
CA THR A 382 28.14 -1.30 -13.95
C THR A 382 28.50 -0.53 -12.68
N ILE A 383 27.65 -0.56 -11.65
CA ILE A 383 27.87 0.21 -10.42
C ILE A 383 28.54 -0.68 -9.37
N PRO A 384 29.83 -0.45 -9.04
CA PRO A 384 30.48 -1.20 -7.98
C PRO A 384 29.85 -0.87 -6.62
N ASN A 385 29.77 -1.87 -5.73
CA ASN A 385 29.31 -1.73 -4.35
C ASN A 385 27.87 -1.17 -4.21
N ILE A 386 26.99 -1.48 -5.17
CA ILE A 386 25.56 -1.17 -5.08
C ILE A 386 24.94 -1.84 -3.84
N CYS A 387 23.99 -1.18 -3.18
CA CYS A 387 23.32 -1.65 -1.97
C CYS A 387 24.22 -1.84 -0.72
N THR A 388 25.48 -1.37 -0.75
CA THR A 388 26.39 -1.38 0.39
C THR A 388 26.39 -0.05 1.15
N ASN A 389 26.78 -0.07 2.43
CA ASN A 389 26.87 1.14 3.26
C ASN A 389 27.93 2.15 2.76
N VAL A 390 28.82 1.74 1.86
CA VAL A 390 29.86 2.60 1.27
C VAL A 390 29.24 3.57 0.25
N ASN A 391 28.23 3.11 -0.50
CA ASN A 391 27.60 3.91 -1.54
C ASN A 391 26.25 4.47 -1.06
N GLN A 392 26.29 5.59 -0.33
CA GLN A 392 25.09 6.21 0.26
C GLN A 392 24.02 6.59 -0.76
N LYS A 393 24.39 6.88 -2.02
CA LYS A 393 23.43 7.19 -3.09
C LYS A 393 22.62 5.96 -3.54
N TRP A 394 23.20 4.76 -3.47
CA TRP A 394 22.58 3.50 -3.88
C TRP A 394 22.38 2.57 -2.68
N SER A 395 21.68 3.06 -1.66
CA SER A 395 21.51 2.35 -0.38
C SER A 395 20.54 1.17 -0.43
N CYS A 396 19.68 1.07 -1.45
CA CYS A 396 18.70 -0.02 -1.63
C CYS A 396 17.80 -0.29 -0.40
N ALA A 397 17.29 0.78 0.23
CA ALA A 397 16.51 0.69 1.46
C ALA A 397 15.34 -0.31 1.39
N GLN A 398 14.60 -0.32 0.28
CA GLN A 398 13.44 -1.23 0.11
C GLN A 398 13.85 -2.70 0.03
N THR A 399 15.01 -3.00 -0.55
CA THR A 399 15.57 -4.36 -0.63
C THR A 399 16.03 -4.84 0.74
N HIS A 400 16.74 -3.99 1.49
CA HIS A 400 17.14 -4.28 2.87
C HIS A 400 15.93 -4.53 3.77
N TYR A 401 14.87 -3.73 3.62
CA TYR A 401 13.62 -3.93 4.34
C TYR A 401 12.96 -5.27 3.98
N SER A 402 12.85 -5.58 2.69
CA SER A 402 12.27 -6.85 2.22
C SER A 402 13.05 -8.06 2.72
N PHE A 403 14.39 -7.97 2.76
CA PHE A 403 15.25 -9.02 3.32
C PHE A 403 15.07 -9.16 4.84
N SER A 404 14.95 -8.05 5.57
CA SER A 404 14.68 -8.05 7.01
C SER A 404 13.35 -8.74 7.34
N LEU A 405 12.31 -8.47 6.54
CA LEU A 405 11.02 -9.15 6.64
C LEU A 405 11.12 -10.64 6.34
N ALA A 406 11.90 -11.03 5.34
CA ALA A 406 12.10 -12.43 4.99
C ALA A 406 12.76 -13.22 6.12
N ILE A 407 13.67 -12.60 6.86
CA ILE A 407 14.28 -13.21 8.04
C ILE A 407 13.28 -13.27 9.20
N LEU A 408 12.57 -12.17 9.46
CA LEU A 408 11.61 -12.09 10.56
C LEU A 408 10.50 -13.14 10.41
N TRP A 409 9.88 -13.23 9.24
CA TRP A 409 8.74 -14.10 8.99
C TRP A 409 9.14 -15.48 8.45
N GLY A 410 10.12 -15.55 7.56
CA GLY A 410 10.55 -16.81 6.93
C GLY A 410 11.59 -17.60 7.74
N ALA A 411 12.65 -16.94 8.20
CA ALA A 411 13.70 -17.63 8.96
C ALA A 411 13.25 -17.97 10.39
N ILE A 412 12.82 -16.96 11.16
CA ILE A 412 12.47 -17.10 12.58
C ILE A 412 11.07 -17.67 12.76
N GLY A 413 10.12 -17.18 11.95
CA GLY A 413 8.74 -17.62 11.96
C GLY A 413 7.85 -16.82 12.93
N PRO A 414 6.54 -16.72 12.63
CA PRO A 414 5.58 -16.01 13.46
C PRO A 414 5.38 -16.63 14.84
N THR A 415 5.56 -17.95 14.97
CA THR A 415 5.35 -18.68 16.22
C THR A 415 6.32 -18.27 17.32
N LYS A 416 7.57 -17.92 16.98
CA LYS A 416 8.58 -17.46 17.95
C LYS A 416 8.36 -16.00 18.37
N ILE A 417 7.81 -15.17 17.50
CA ILE A 417 7.67 -13.72 17.73
C ILE A 417 6.33 -13.37 18.39
N PHE A 418 5.24 -13.92 17.84
CA PHE A 418 3.87 -13.61 18.23
C PHE A 418 3.16 -14.78 18.93
N GLY A 419 3.75 -15.97 18.97
CA GLY A 419 3.14 -17.13 19.66
C GLY A 419 3.14 -17.00 21.18
N LYS A 420 2.67 -18.04 21.89
CA LYS A 420 2.46 -18.03 23.35
C LYS A 420 3.67 -17.56 24.18
N ASN A 421 4.88 -17.91 23.74
CA ASN A 421 6.14 -17.55 24.41
C ASN A 421 6.85 -16.36 23.75
N GLY A 422 6.22 -15.72 22.76
CA GLY A 422 6.79 -14.59 22.03
C GLY A 422 6.59 -13.27 22.77
N LEU A 423 7.59 -12.39 22.65
CA LEU A 423 7.58 -11.03 23.23
C LEU A 423 6.37 -10.21 22.78
N TYR A 424 5.89 -10.44 21.55
CA TYR A 424 4.86 -9.64 20.89
C TYR A 424 3.50 -10.34 20.82
N SER A 425 3.27 -11.35 21.68
CA SER A 425 2.02 -12.12 21.72
C SER A 425 0.76 -11.27 21.93
N SER A 426 0.87 -10.18 22.70
CA SER A 426 -0.25 -9.26 22.95
C SER A 426 -0.76 -8.56 21.69
N LEU A 427 0.04 -8.45 20.63
CA LEU A 427 -0.40 -7.87 19.36
C LEU A 427 -1.45 -8.73 18.66
N LEU A 428 -1.52 -10.04 18.92
CA LEU A 428 -2.54 -10.90 18.32
C LEU A 428 -3.98 -10.48 18.71
N TRP A 429 -4.17 -9.80 19.84
CA TRP A 429 -5.46 -9.22 20.22
C TRP A 429 -5.99 -8.20 19.21
N PHE A 430 -5.11 -7.60 18.40
CA PHE A 430 -5.54 -6.68 17.36
C PHE A 430 -6.38 -7.38 16.27
N PHE A 431 -6.23 -8.69 16.04
CA PHE A 431 -7.16 -9.42 15.17
C PHE A 431 -8.59 -9.35 15.67
N LEU A 432 -8.78 -9.50 16.98
CA LEU A 432 -10.09 -9.42 17.63
C LEU A 432 -10.63 -7.99 17.63
N ILE A 433 -9.78 -6.99 17.91
CA ILE A 433 -10.16 -5.57 17.82
C ILE A 433 -10.60 -5.23 16.39
N GLY A 434 -9.84 -5.65 15.39
CA GLY A 434 -10.20 -5.51 13.98
C GLY A 434 -11.50 -6.20 13.62
N GLY A 435 -11.83 -7.29 14.31
CA GLY A 435 -13.09 -7.98 14.16
C GLY A 435 -14.28 -7.21 14.72
N ILE A 436 -14.14 -6.73 15.96
CA ILE A 436 -15.24 -6.17 16.75
C ILE A 436 -15.56 -4.72 16.35
N VAL A 437 -14.54 -3.88 16.12
CA VAL A 437 -14.77 -2.44 15.90
C VAL A 437 -15.67 -2.14 14.70
N PRO A 438 -15.48 -2.76 13.51
CA PRO A 438 -16.41 -2.58 12.39
C PRO A 438 -17.83 -3.04 12.68
N VAL A 439 -18.01 -4.12 13.47
CA VAL A 439 -19.33 -4.62 13.88
C VAL A 439 -20.03 -3.59 14.75
N LEU A 440 -19.32 -3.01 15.73
CA LEU A 440 -19.87 -1.98 16.62
C LEU A 440 -20.33 -0.75 15.83
N PHE A 441 -19.50 -0.25 14.91
CA PHE A 441 -19.89 0.88 14.05
C PHE A 441 -21.07 0.54 13.13
N TRP A 442 -21.10 -0.67 12.56
CA TRP A 442 -22.23 -1.11 11.76
C TRP A 442 -23.52 -1.20 12.58
N MET A 443 -23.49 -1.78 13.79
CA MET A 443 -24.64 -1.80 14.69
C MET A 443 -25.11 -0.39 15.05
N ALA A 444 -24.18 0.55 15.26
CA ALA A 444 -24.50 1.95 15.50
C ALA A 444 -25.21 2.59 14.29
N THR A 445 -24.84 2.23 13.04
CA THR A 445 -25.56 2.72 11.84
C THR A 445 -27.00 2.20 11.77
N GLN A 446 -27.26 0.99 12.25
CA GLN A 446 -28.62 0.41 12.28
C GLN A 446 -29.46 1.02 13.40
N LYS A 447 -28.87 1.24 14.59
CA LYS A 447 -29.58 1.80 15.75
C LYS A 447 -29.85 3.30 15.62
N TYR A 448 -28.95 4.06 15.00
CA TYR A 448 -29.05 5.52 14.86
C TYR A 448 -29.02 5.97 13.39
N PRO A 449 -30.06 5.63 12.58
CA PRO A 449 -30.07 5.91 11.14
C PRO A 449 -30.09 7.42 10.81
N LYS A 450 -30.50 8.27 11.77
CA LYS A 450 -30.49 9.74 11.63
C LYS A 450 -29.07 10.31 11.58
N ILE A 451 -28.09 9.65 12.22
CA ILE A 451 -26.70 10.12 12.29
C ILE A 451 -25.94 9.57 11.08
N LYS A 452 -25.89 10.38 10.01
CA LYS A 452 -25.27 9.97 8.72
C LYS A 452 -23.75 9.75 8.81
N TRP A 453 -23.06 10.31 9.80
CA TRP A 453 -21.59 10.20 9.91
C TRP A 453 -21.11 8.78 10.20
N PHE A 454 -21.87 7.96 10.93
CA PHE A 454 -21.48 6.56 11.22
C PHE A 454 -21.29 5.70 9.96
N LYS A 455 -21.97 6.05 8.85
CA LYS A 455 -21.80 5.35 7.57
C LYS A 455 -20.45 5.62 6.91
N TYR A 456 -19.80 6.73 7.25
CA TYR A 456 -18.52 7.16 6.68
C TYR A 456 -17.32 6.71 7.51
N VAL A 457 -17.53 5.98 8.61
CA VAL A 457 -16.45 5.45 9.43
C VAL A 457 -15.89 4.19 8.78
N HIS A 458 -14.62 4.23 8.41
CA HIS A 458 -13.89 3.13 7.78
C HIS A 458 -12.69 2.74 8.64
N PHE A 459 -12.92 1.85 9.59
CA PHE A 459 -11.86 1.34 10.47
C PHE A 459 -10.68 0.69 9.72
N PRO A 460 -10.87 -0.06 8.61
CA PRO A 460 -9.73 -0.56 7.83
C PRO A 460 -8.78 0.55 7.37
N LEU A 461 -9.29 1.71 6.93
CA LEU A 461 -8.46 2.84 6.50
C LEU A 461 -7.68 3.46 7.67
N MET A 462 -8.28 3.49 8.87
CA MET A 462 -7.61 3.96 10.08
C MET A 462 -6.39 3.09 10.40
N CYS A 463 -6.56 1.77 10.38
CA CYS A 463 -5.48 0.81 10.61
C CYS A 463 -4.44 0.82 9.49
N TYR A 464 -4.86 0.98 8.23
CA TYR A 464 -3.96 1.03 7.08
C TYR A 464 -2.94 2.14 7.20
N VAL A 465 -3.35 3.40 7.45
CA VAL A 465 -2.37 4.50 7.51
C VAL A 465 -1.42 4.36 8.70
N ALA A 466 -1.93 3.85 9.82
CA ALA A 466 -1.13 3.60 11.01
C ALA A 466 -0.05 2.54 10.76
N ALA A 467 -0.33 1.54 9.90
CA ALA A 467 0.62 0.50 9.54
C ALA A 467 1.76 0.97 8.63
N LEU A 468 1.66 2.13 7.96
CA LEU A 468 2.65 2.61 6.99
C LEU A 468 3.89 3.26 7.64
N VAL A 469 3.71 3.87 8.82
CA VAL A 469 4.69 4.78 9.45
C VAL A 469 6.08 4.15 9.73
N PRO A 470 6.20 2.86 10.08
CA PRO A 470 7.49 2.24 10.35
C PRO A 470 7.86 1.14 9.35
N VAL A 471 7.04 0.93 8.32
CA VAL A 471 7.21 -0.13 7.32
C VAL A 471 7.87 0.45 6.05
N SER A 472 7.53 1.69 5.69
CA SER A 472 7.99 2.26 4.42
C SER A 472 8.03 3.79 4.39
N VAL A 473 7.20 4.49 5.18
CA VAL A 473 7.01 5.94 5.00
C VAL A 473 7.25 6.72 6.29
N PRO A 474 8.21 7.66 6.32
CA PRO A 474 8.36 8.62 7.41
C PRO A 474 7.03 9.29 7.80
N ALA A 475 6.74 9.36 9.10
CA ALA A 475 5.49 9.92 9.63
C ALA A 475 5.20 11.34 9.12
N GLY A 476 6.24 12.15 8.94
CA GLY A 476 6.10 13.51 8.43
C GLY A 476 5.60 13.62 6.99
N ILE A 477 5.93 12.63 6.15
CA ILE A 477 5.40 12.54 4.77
C ILE A 477 3.91 12.24 4.81
N ILE A 478 3.50 11.27 5.63
CA ILE A 478 2.09 10.89 5.78
C ILE A 478 1.26 12.09 6.28
N LEU A 479 1.75 12.82 7.29
CA LEU A 479 1.06 14.00 7.79
C LEU A 479 0.89 15.07 6.69
N SER A 480 1.97 15.38 5.96
CA SER A 480 1.93 16.37 4.88
C SER A 480 0.96 15.95 3.77
N TRP A 481 0.98 14.67 3.39
CA TRP A 481 0.06 14.08 2.43
C TRP A 481 -1.41 14.19 2.87
N LEU A 482 -1.70 13.88 4.14
CA LEU A 482 -3.05 14.00 4.71
C LEU A 482 -3.54 15.44 4.77
N ILE A 483 -2.68 16.38 5.19
CA ILE A 483 -3.01 17.81 5.27
C ILE A 483 -3.33 18.36 3.87
N ILE A 484 -2.49 18.08 2.87
CA ILE A 484 -2.69 18.57 1.51
C ILE A 484 -3.96 17.96 0.90
N GLY A 485 -4.18 16.65 1.08
CA GLY A 485 -5.40 15.99 0.65
C GLY A 485 -6.64 16.61 1.29
N PHE A 486 -6.59 16.89 2.59
CA PHE A 486 -7.70 17.48 3.33
C PHE A 486 -7.99 18.91 2.88
N ILE A 487 -6.96 19.76 2.73
CA ILE A 487 -7.12 21.13 2.23
C ILE A 487 -7.74 21.11 0.83
N PHE A 488 -7.23 20.27 -0.07
CA PHE A 488 -7.73 20.22 -1.44
C PHE A 488 -9.17 19.71 -1.50
N ASN A 489 -9.50 18.61 -0.82
CA ASN A 489 -10.83 18.00 -0.92
C ASN A 489 -11.90 18.67 -0.04
N SER A 490 -11.52 19.34 1.04
CA SER A 490 -12.47 19.98 1.95
C SER A 490 -12.67 21.47 1.67
N ILE A 491 -11.60 22.16 1.27
CA ILE A 491 -11.63 23.60 0.98
C ILE A 491 -11.71 23.76 -0.53
N ILE A 492 -10.63 23.53 -1.27
CA ILE A 492 -10.53 23.91 -2.69
C ILE A 492 -11.68 23.31 -3.51
N ARG A 493 -11.90 21.99 -3.45
CA ARG A 493 -12.96 21.31 -4.21
C ARG A 493 -14.39 21.72 -3.85
N ARG A 494 -14.62 22.42 -2.73
CA ARG A 494 -15.96 22.97 -2.41
C ARG A 494 -16.16 24.38 -2.97
N TRP A 495 -15.06 25.11 -3.15
CA TRP A 495 -15.08 26.47 -3.69
C TRP A 495 -15.15 26.46 -5.22
N TRP A 496 -14.66 25.38 -5.83
CA TRP A 496 -14.77 25.01 -7.24
C TRP A 496 -15.95 24.08 -7.48
#